data_AF-A0AA43LFM7-F1
#
_entry.id   AF-A0AA43LFM7-F1
#
_cell.length_a   1.000
_cell.length_b   1.000
_cell.length_c   1.000
_cell.angle_alpha   90.00
_cell.angle_beta   90.00
_cell.angle_gamma   90.00
#
_symmetry.space_group_name_H-M   'P 1'
#
loop_
_entity.id
_entity.type
_entity.pdbx_description
1 polymer ?
#
loop_
_entity_poly.entity_id
_entity_poly.type
_entity_poly.pdbx_seq_one_letter_code
_entity_poly.pdbx_strand_id
1 'polypeptide(L)'
;MQVILKEDVTNLGFKDDVVTVKDGYGRNYLLPQKKAVIATESAKKMLAENLKQRAHKLEKIKQDAQDLAAKLDGVSLTIGTKTSSTGTIFGSVTNIQISEALAKQGFTVDRKSIVIKDSVKEVGSYKAIARLHKEVSVEIPFEVISE
;
A
#
# COMPACT_ATOMS: atom_id res chain seq x y z
N MET A 1 23.76 -26.13 16.79
CA MET A 1 22.78 -25.29 17.53
C MET A 1 21.70 -24.75 16.59
N GLN A 2 20.43 -24.69 17.02
CA GLN A 2 19.34 -24.06 16.24
C GLN A 2 19.12 -22.61 16.70
N VAL A 3 18.97 -21.70 15.74
CA VAL A 3 18.75 -20.27 15.99
C VAL A 3 17.64 -19.72 15.08
N ILE A 4 16.95 -18.69 15.55
CA ILE A 4 15.96 -17.91 14.81
C ILE A 4 16.63 -16.60 14.40
N LEU A 5 16.67 -16.30 13.10
CA LEU A 5 17.26 -15.08 12.58
C LEU A 5 16.36 -13.87 12.87
N LYS A 6 16.96 -12.75 13.26
CA LYS A 6 16.28 -11.47 13.50
C LYS A 6 16.41 -10.49 12.34
N GLU A 7 17.36 -10.75 11.46
CA GLU A 7 17.66 -9.99 10.25
C GLU A 7 18.11 -10.96 9.15
N ASP A 8 18.13 -10.47 7.92
CA ASP A 8 18.61 -11.25 6.79
C ASP A 8 20.13 -11.41 6.89
N VAL A 9 20.60 -12.66 6.81
CA VAL A 9 22.03 -12.99 6.90
C VAL A 9 22.46 -13.67 5.61
N THR A 10 23.39 -13.03 4.91
CA THR A 10 23.96 -13.54 3.66
C THR A 10 24.48 -14.97 3.85
N ASN A 11 24.12 -15.87 2.92
CA ASN A 11 24.49 -17.29 2.93
C ASN A 11 23.95 -18.10 4.13
N LEU A 12 22.93 -17.60 4.83
CA LEU A 12 22.32 -18.32 5.96
C LEU A 12 20.79 -18.38 5.86
N GLY A 13 20.13 -17.24 5.65
CA GLY A 13 18.66 -17.20 5.59
C GLY A 13 18.09 -15.80 5.77
N PHE A 14 16.76 -15.70 5.76
CA PHE A 14 16.03 -14.46 5.94
C PHE A 14 15.60 -14.28 7.40
N LYS A 15 15.17 -13.07 7.73
CA LYS A 15 14.56 -12.75 9.01
C LYS A 15 13.41 -13.70 9.32
N ASP A 16 13.33 -14.10 10.59
CA ASP A 16 12.36 -15.03 11.15
C ASP A 16 12.56 -16.51 10.72
N ASP A 17 13.62 -16.84 9.96
CA ASP A 17 13.94 -18.24 9.64
C ASP A 17 14.55 -19.00 10.82
N VAL A 18 14.18 -20.28 10.95
CA VAL A 18 14.79 -21.23 11.91
C VAL A 18 15.88 -22.01 11.20
N VAL A 19 17.14 -21.70 11.51
CA VAL A 19 18.31 -22.30 10.86
C VAL A 19 19.17 -23.07 11.84
N THR A 20 19.82 -24.14 11.35
CA THR A 20 20.79 -24.91 12.13
C THR A 20 22.20 -24.42 11.79
N VAL A 21 22.92 -23.92 12.79
CA VAL A 21 24.28 -23.38 12.66
C VAL A 21 25.26 -24.15 13.53
N LYS A 22 26.55 -24.04 13.17
CA LYS A 22 27.65 -24.48 14.03
C LYS A 22 27.66 -23.66 15.33
N ASP A 23 27.96 -24.31 16.45
CA ASP A 23 27.84 -23.69 17.76
C ASP A 23 28.72 -22.44 17.91
N GLY A 24 29.96 -22.48 17.39
CA GLY A 24 30.85 -21.32 17.41
C GLY A 24 30.32 -20.13 16.61
N TYR A 25 29.72 -20.36 15.44
CA TYR A 25 29.17 -19.28 14.62
C TYR A 25 27.98 -18.60 15.31
N GLY A 26 27.10 -19.38 15.94
CA GLY A 26 25.98 -18.79 16.67
C GLY A 26 26.41 -18.10 17.97
N ARG A 27 27.27 -18.72 18.79
CA ARG A 27 27.69 -18.17 20.10
C ARG A 27 28.63 -16.97 20.00
N ASN A 28 29.52 -16.95 19.01
CA ASN A 28 30.55 -15.90 18.92
C ASN A 28 30.16 -14.77 17.95
N TYR A 29 29.25 -15.00 17.02
CA TYR A 29 28.88 -14.01 16.00
C TYR A 29 27.39 -13.65 16.04
N LEU A 30 26.48 -14.61 15.81
CA LEU A 30 25.05 -14.30 15.62
C LEU A 30 24.35 -13.80 16.91
N LEU A 31 24.60 -14.46 18.05
CA LEU A 31 23.97 -14.11 19.33
C LEU A 31 24.50 -12.78 19.91
N PRO A 32 25.83 -12.54 19.99
CA PRO A 32 26.36 -11.28 20.52
C PRO A 32 25.98 -10.07 19.67
N GLN A 33 25.94 -10.23 18.34
CA GLN A 33 25.53 -9.17 17.42
C GLN A 33 23.99 -9.02 17.30
N LYS A 34 23.23 -9.80 18.08
CA LYS A 34 21.75 -9.78 18.10
C LYS A 34 21.10 -10.11 16.74
N LYS A 35 21.85 -10.73 15.83
CA LYS A 35 21.39 -11.18 14.50
C LYS A 35 20.51 -12.42 14.59
N ALA A 36 20.62 -13.18 15.67
CA ALA A 36 19.78 -14.35 15.92
C ALA A 36 19.46 -14.53 17.41
N VAL A 37 18.50 -15.40 17.70
CA VAL A 37 18.14 -15.86 19.06
C VAL A 37 18.14 -17.38 19.08
N ILE A 38 18.40 -17.99 20.23
CA ILE A 38 18.32 -19.45 20.38
C ILE A 38 16.89 -19.92 20.08
N ALA A 39 16.75 -20.94 19.24
CA ALA A 39 15.46 -21.50 18.85
C ALA A 39 14.91 -22.46 19.93
N THR A 40 14.59 -21.94 21.11
CA THR A 40 13.86 -22.70 22.14
C THR A 40 12.43 -23.00 21.68
N GLU A 41 11.77 -23.99 22.28
CA GLU A 41 10.36 -24.27 21.98
C GLU A 41 9.45 -23.07 22.22
N SER A 42 9.71 -22.31 23.29
CA SER A 42 8.99 -21.06 23.57
C SER A 42 9.21 -20.03 22.47
N ALA A 43 10.44 -19.82 22.02
CA ALA A 43 10.77 -18.87 20.96
C ALA A 43 10.13 -19.26 19.62
N LYS A 44 10.10 -20.56 19.29
CA LYS A 44 9.43 -21.07 18.08
C LYS A 44 7.91 -20.84 18.13
N LYS A 45 7.28 -21.08 19.28
CA LYS A 45 5.84 -20.82 19.47
C LYS A 45 5.52 -19.32 19.34
N MET A 46 6.33 -18.47 19.96
CA MET A 46 6.19 -17.01 19.84
C MET A 46 6.37 -16.53 18.39
N LEU A 47 7.34 -17.10 17.67
CA LEU A 47 7.55 -16.78 16.27
C LEU A 47 6.33 -17.15 15.42
N ALA A 48 5.81 -18.38 15.59
CA ALA A 48 4.62 -18.83 14.87
C ALA A 48 3.41 -17.92 15.12
N GLU A 49 3.20 -17.51 16.37
CA GLU A 49 2.12 -16.58 16.73
C GLU A 49 2.33 -15.19 16.12
N ASN A 50 3.54 -14.64 16.19
CA ASN A 50 3.87 -13.36 15.56
C ASN A 50 3.66 -13.38 14.04
N LEU A 51 4.04 -14.47 13.37
CA LEU A 51 3.83 -14.65 11.94
C LEU A 51 2.34 -14.71 11.59
N LYS A 52 1.54 -15.47 12.37
CA LYS A 52 0.08 -15.50 12.21
C LYS A 52 -0.55 -14.12 12.40
N GLN A 53 -0.17 -13.40 13.44
CA GLN A 53 -0.69 -12.05 13.69
C GLN A 53 -0.31 -11.07 12.59
N ARG A 54 0.92 -11.15 12.06
CA ARG A 54 1.34 -10.35 10.91
C ARG A 54 0.56 -10.71 9.66
N ALA A 55 0.39 -12.00 9.36
CA ALA A 55 -0.38 -12.47 8.22
C ALA A 55 -1.82 -11.96 8.29
N HIS A 56 -2.50 -12.12 9.43
CA HIS A 56 -3.86 -11.61 9.64
C HIS A 56 -3.94 -10.09 9.52
N LYS A 57 -2.95 -9.33 10.01
CA LYS A 57 -2.91 -7.87 9.82
C LYS A 57 -2.77 -7.49 8.35
N LEU A 58 -1.90 -8.18 7.61
CA LEU A 58 -1.71 -7.93 6.18
C LEU A 58 -2.96 -8.30 5.37
N GLU A 59 -3.59 -9.43 5.66
CA GLU A 59 -4.86 -9.84 5.06
C GLU A 59 -5.96 -8.83 5.35
N LYS A 60 -6.08 -8.37 6.60
CA LYS A 60 -7.08 -7.36 6.96
C LYS A 60 -6.87 -6.06 6.21
N ILE A 61 -5.64 -5.57 6.10
CA ILE A 61 -5.33 -4.36 5.31
C ILE A 61 -5.68 -4.57 3.84
N LYS A 62 -5.41 -5.76 3.29
CA LYS A 62 -5.77 -6.10 1.92
C LYS A 62 -7.30 -6.14 1.73
N GLN A 63 -8.03 -6.74 2.66
CA GLN A 63 -9.49 -6.79 2.65
C GLN A 63 -10.09 -5.38 2.78
N ASP A 64 -9.62 -4.57 3.72
CA ASP A 64 -10.06 -3.17 3.87
C ASP A 64 -9.84 -2.37 2.58
N ALA A 65 -8.71 -2.59 1.89
CA ALA A 65 -8.43 -1.98 0.58
C ALA A 65 -9.34 -2.51 -0.54
N GLN A 66 -9.69 -3.79 -0.53
CA GLN A 66 -10.62 -4.39 -1.49
C GLN A 66 -12.06 -3.89 -1.25
N ASP A 67 -12.47 -3.74 0.00
CA ASP A 67 -13.79 -3.21 0.36
C ASP A 67 -13.90 -1.73 -0.04
N LEU A 68 -12.85 -0.94 0.17
CA LEU A 68 -12.79 0.42 -0.34
C LEU A 68 -12.81 0.46 -1.87
N ALA A 69 -12.11 -0.47 -2.52
CA ALA A 69 -12.11 -0.57 -3.96
C ALA A 69 -13.51 -0.85 -4.52
N ALA A 70 -14.23 -1.81 -3.93
CA ALA A 70 -15.58 -2.17 -4.32
C ALA A 70 -16.58 -1.02 -4.13
N LYS A 71 -16.40 -0.18 -3.10
CA LYS A 71 -17.24 1.01 -2.90
C LYS A 71 -16.93 2.14 -3.88
N LEU A 72 -15.70 2.21 -4.38
CA LEU A 72 -15.27 3.18 -5.39
C LEU A 72 -15.62 2.74 -6.81
N ASP A 73 -15.81 1.43 -7.03
CA ASP A 73 -16.23 0.87 -8.30
C ASP A 73 -17.68 1.28 -8.60
N GLY A 74 -17.86 2.11 -9.63
CA GLY A 74 -19.14 2.72 -10.00
C GLY A 74 -19.34 4.16 -9.52
N VAL A 75 -18.37 4.74 -8.79
CA VAL A 75 -18.40 6.17 -8.45
C VAL A 75 -17.97 7.00 -9.66
N SER A 76 -18.90 7.81 -10.19
CA SER A 76 -18.58 8.87 -11.14
C SER A 76 -18.39 10.20 -10.42
N LEU A 77 -17.23 10.84 -10.61
CA LEU A 77 -16.96 12.15 -10.04
C LEU A 77 -17.26 13.26 -11.07
N THR A 78 -17.78 14.37 -10.58
CA THR A 78 -17.93 15.60 -11.39
C THR A 78 -17.05 16.68 -10.79
N ILE A 79 -16.17 17.25 -11.60
CA ILE A 79 -15.23 18.29 -11.17
C ILE A 79 -15.58 19.57 -11.93
N GLY A 80 -16.13 20.55 -11.21
CA GLY A 80 -16.36 21.90 -11.74
C GLY A 80 -15.04 22.67 -11.84
N THR A 81 -14.73 23.19 -13.02
CA THR A 81 -13.56 24.06 -13.22
C THR A 81 -13.89 25.22 -14.15
N LYS A 82 -13.24 26.37 -13.94
CA LYS A 82 -13.41 27.53 -14.82
C LYS A 82 -12.82 27.26 -16.19
N THR A 83 -13.59 27.50 -17.23
CA THR A 83 -13.20 27.27 -18.63
C THR A 83 -13.18 28.55 -19.45
N SER A 84 -12.29 28.61 -20.42
CA SER A 84 -12.33 29.62 -21.49
C SER A 84 -13.52 29.38 -22.43
N SER A 85 -13.89 30.38 -23.22
CA SER A 85 -14.93 30.28 -24.27
C SER A 85 -14.68 29.18 -25.32
N THR A 86 -13.44 28.68 -25.41
CA THR A 86 -12.99 27.63 -26.32
C THR A 86 -13.04 26.22 -25.71
N GLY A 87 -13.53 26.04 -24.49
CA GLY A 87 -13.62 24.72 -23.81
C GLY A 87 -12.32 24.25 -23.14
N THR A 88 -11.25 25.04 -23.20
CA THR A 88 -10.01 24.78 -22.45
C THR A 88 -10.16 25.25 -21.00
N ILE A 89 -9.75 24.43 -20.04
CA ILE A 89 -9.79 24.75 -18.61
C ILE A 89 -8.67 25.73 -18.28
N PHE A 90 -8.94 26.68 -17.37
CA PHE A 90 -7.90 27.50 -16.78
C PHE A 90 -7.06 26.66 -15.82
N GLY A 91 -5.94 26.12 -16.33
CA GLY A 91 -5.01 25.27 -15.56
C GLY A 91 -5.13 23.79 -15.93
N SER A 92 -5.06 22.91 -14.94
CA SER A 92 -5.23 21.47 -15.13
C SER A 92 -5.88 20.84 -13.91
N VAL A 93 -6.70 19.80 -14.12
CA VAL A 93 -7.20 18.99 -13.00
C VAL A 93 -6.05 18.20 -12.39
N THR A 94 -5.86 18.34 -11.08
CA THR A 94 -4.79 17.67 -10.33
C THR A 94 -5.33 16.63 -9.37
N ASN A 95 -4.46 15.72 -8.91
CA ASN A 95 -4.81 14.68 -7.93
C ASN A 95 -5.43 15.24 -6.64
N ILE A 96 -5.13 16.50 -6.29
CA ILE A 96 -5.70 17.17 -5.11
C ILE A 96 -7.21 17.36 -5.30
N GLN A 97 -7.63 17.88 -6.46
CA GLN A 97 -9.05 18.11 -6.76
C GLN A 97 -9.84 16.79 -6.79
N ILE A 98 -9.25 15.72 -7.31
CA ILE A 98 -9.87 14.39 -7.31
C ILE A 98 -9.99 13.85 -5.88
N SER A 99 -8.94 13.98 -5.06
CA SER A 99 -8.95 13.57 -3.66
C SER A 99 -10.00 14.33 -2.85
N GLU A 100 -10.14 15.64 -3.08
CA GLU A 100 -11.16 16.47 -2.44
C GLU A 100 -12.59 16.11 -2.90
N ALA A 101 -12.78 15.85 -4.20
CA ALA A 101 -14.07 15.41 -4.73
C ALA A 101 -14.48 14.05 -4.15
N LEU A 102 -13.54 13.11 -4.02
CA LEU A 102 -13.74 11.83 -3.34
C LEU A 102 -14.08 12.01 -1.86
N ALA A 103 -13.37 12.91 -1.18
CA ALA A 103 -13.63 13.20 0.23
C ALA A 103 -15.04 13.77 0.46
N LYS A 104 -15.53 14.62 -0.45
CA LYS A 104 -16.92 15.13 -0.43
C LYS A 104 -17.96 14.02 -0.58
N GLN A 105 -17.64 12.94 -1.29
CA GLN A 105 -18.49 11.76 -1.40
C GLN A 105 -18.30 10.74 -0.26
N GLY A 106 -17.45 11.04 0.73
CA GLY A 106 -17.21 10.21 1.90
C GLY A 106 -16.03 9.23 1.77
N PHE A 107 -15.25 9.32 0.69
CA PHE A 107 -14.08 8.48 0.45
C PHE A 107 -12.77 9.21 0.74
N THR A 108 -12.06 8.81 1.79
CA THR A 108 -10.75 9.39 2.12
C THR A 108 -9.64 8.66 1.36
N VAL A 109 -9.27 9.18 0.19
CA VAL A 109 -8.17 8.67 -0.65
C VAL A 109 -7.02 9.68 -0.68
N ASP A 110 -5.80 9.25 -0.33
CA ASP A 110 -4.61 10.12 -0.35
C ASP A 110 -4.27 10.52 -1.80
N ARG A 111 -4.03 11.81 -2.05
CA ARG A 111 -3.57 12.35 -3.34
C ARG A 111 -2.34 11.65 -3.93
N LYS A 112 -1.48 11.05 -3.10
CA LYS A 112 -0.31 10.26 -3.55
C LYS A 112 -0.68 8.92 -4.18
N SER A 113 -1.84 8.37 -3.79
CA SER A 113 -2.35 7.11 -4.32
C SER A 113 -3.06 7.30 -5.66
N ILE A 114 -3.46 8.53 -6.00
CA ILE A 114 -4.15 8.86 -7.24
C ILE A 114 -3.12 9.09 -8.34
N VAL A 115 -3.35 8.50 -9.51
CA VAL A 115 -2.53 8.68 -10.71
C VAL A 115 -3.44 9.03 -11.87
N ILE A 116 -3.20 10.19 -12.47
CA ILE A 116 -3.84 10.62 -13.71
C ILE A 116 -2.80 10.43 -14.82
N LYS A 117 -3.14 9.65 -15.86
CA LYS A 117 -2.21 9.37 -16.97
C LYS A 117 -1.95 10.61 -17.83
N ASP A 118 -3.00 11.37 -18.10
CA ASP A 118 -2.97 12.50 -19.01
C ASP A 118 -3.24 13.82 -18.27
N SER A 119 -2.60 14.90 -18.72
CA SER A 119 -2.89 16.23 -18.19
C SER A 119 -4.27 16.67 -18.68
N VAL A 120 -5.21 16.80 -17.75
CA VAL A 120 -6.59 17.22 -18.07
C VAL A 120 -6.65 18.74 -18.19
N LYS A 121 -6.71 19.23 -19.43
CA LYS A 121 -6.74 20.67 -19.78
C LYS A 121 -8.00 21.09 -20.53
N GLU A 122 -8.89 20.15 -20.84
CA GLU A 122 -10.12 20.39 -21.58
C GLU A 122 -11.30 19.78 -20.83
N VAL A 123 -12.50 20.28 -21.08
CA VAL A 123 -13.72 19.64 -20.59
C VAL A 123 -13.93 18.31 -21.28
N GLY A 124 -14.36 17.30 -20.53
CA GLY A 124 -14.55 15.96 -21.04
C GLY A 124 -14.53 14.89 -19.97
N SER A 125 -14.63 13.65 -20.40
CA SER A 125 -14.59 12.47 -19.54
C SER A 125 -13.17 11.90 -19.48
N TYR A 126 -12.66 11.73 -18.27
CA TYR A 126 -11.32 11.22 -18.00
C TYR A 126 -11.37 10.08 -16.98
N LYS A 127 -10.25 9.38 -16.84
CA LYS A 127 -10.10 8.27 -15.89
C LYS A 127 -8.90 8.53 -14.98
N ALA A 128 -9.10 8.42 -13.67
CA ALA A 128 -8.04 8.43 -12.68
C ALA A 128 -7.86 7.03 -12.09
N ILE A 129 -6.62 6.64 -11.81
CA ILE A 129 -6.30 5.35 -11.18
C ILE A 129 -5.97 5.60 -9.71
N ALA A 130 -6.80 5.11 -8.79
CA ALA A 130 -6.54 5.13 -7.36
C ALA A 130 -5.84 3.82 -6.93
N ARG A 131 -4.58 3.91 -6.50
CA ARG A 131 -3.76 2.80 -6.01
C ARG A 131 -3.91 2.65 -4.49
N LEU A 132 -4.95 1.94 -4.06
CA LEU A 132 -5.28 1.77 -2.63
C LEU A 132 -4.29 0.83 -1.91
N HIS A 133 -3.80 -0.20 -2.60
CA HIS A 133 -2.80 -1.12 -2.07
C HIS A 133 -1.87 -1.62 -3.19
N LYS A 134 -0.77 -2.31 -2.84
CA LYS A 134 0.24 -2.82 -3.79
C LYS A 134 -0.38 -3.68 -4.90
N GLU A 135 -1.47 -4.38 -4.59
CA GLU A 135 -2.19 -5.28 -5.50
C GLU A 135 -3.61 -4.80 -5.81
N VAL A 136 -4.03 -3.63 -5.29
CA VAL A 136 -5.41 -3.14 -5.42
C VAL A 136 -5.40 -1.73 -6.01
N SER A 137 -5.89 -1.63 -7.24
CA SER A 137 -6.08 -0.37 -7.96
C SER A 137 -7.47 -0.29 -8.56
N VAL A 138 -8.08 0.89 -8.51
CA VAL A 138 -9.42 1.16 -9.06
C VAL A 138 -9.35 2.28 -10.09
N GLU A 139 -10.06 2.11 -11.20
CA GLU A 139 -10.28 3.16 -12.17
C GLU A 139 -11.54 3.94 -11.79
N ILE A 140 -11.39 5.25 -11.60
CA ILE A 140 -12.48 6.15 -11.25
C ILE A 140 -12.73 7.06 -12.45
N PRO A 141 -13.88 6.93 -13.14
CA PRO A 141 -14.27 7.86 -14.18
C PRO A 141 -14.64 9.21 -13.54
N PHE A 142 -14.15 10.29 -14.13
CA PHE A 142 -14.55 11.63 -13.73
C PHE A 142 -14.83 12.50 -14.94
N GLU A 143 -15.82 13.37 -14.81
CA GLU A 143 -16.22 14.33 -15.83
C GLU A 143 -15.86 15.73 -15.37
N VAL A 144 -15.27 16.50 -16.28
CA VAL A 144 -14.94 17.90 -16.04
C VAL A 144 -15.95 18.79 -16.72
N ILE A 145 -16.64 19.61 -15.92
CA ILE A 145 -17.70 20.52 -16.38
C ILE A 145 -17.24 21.96 -16.17
N SER A 146 -17.67 22.84 -17.07
CA SER A 146 -17.49 24.28 -16.95
C SER A 146 -18.33 24.87 -15.81
N GLU A 147 -17.68 25.55 -14.87
CA GLU A 147 -18.31 26.40 -13.86
C GLU A 147 -18.14 27.89 -14.19
#